data_AF-A0A7R9WWT4-F1
#
_entry.id   AF-A0A7R9WWT4-F1
#
_cell.length_a   1.000
_cell.length_b   1.000
_cell.length_c   1.000
_cell.angle_alpha   90.00
_cell.angle_beta   90.00
_cell.angle_gamma   90.00
#
_symmetry.space_group_name_H-M   'P 1'
#
loop_
_entity.id
_entity.type
_entity.pdbx_description
1 polymer ?
#
loop_
_entity_poly.entity_id
_entity_poly.type
_entity_poly.pdbx_seq_one_letter_code
_entity_poly.pdbx_strand_id
1 'polypeptide(L)'
;MADDSPVGYETCPSWAPVLGYLGAALCIVFANWGAAWGTWKSGLGLCGMGITHPNGIIKNLVAIIMAGVLGIYGLIVSIIISGGISAPTENGNTYSQYTGWAHFAAGISCGLCCLAAGGATGVAGDVGIRATGLRAELNHAKANAFGGGGRGGEIVEEGDAGKLYIGQVTILSFSGAIGLYGFIVALIITSSSNAPCVYD
;
A
#
# COMPACT_ATOMS: atom_id res chain seq x y z
N MET A 1 -38.83 30.46 10.58
CA MET A 1 -40.14 29.93 10.17
C MET A 1 -39.95 29.26 8.82
N ALA A 2 -40.29 28.00 8.54
CA ALA A 2 -40.48 26.75 9.27
C ALA A 2 -40.85 25.75 8.15
N ASP A 3 -40.13 24.63 8.04
CA ASP A 3 -40.45 23.39 7.30
C ASP A 3 -39.21 22.49 7.53
N ASP A 4 -39.08 21.60 8.51
CA ASP A 4 -39.98 20.61 9.10
C ASP A 4 -40.50 19.56 8.11
N SER A 5 -39.60 18.66 7.69
CA SER A 5 -39.95 17.23 7.65
C SER A 5 -38.73 16.35 7.96
N PRO A 6 -38.94 15.16 8.54
CA PRO A 6 -38.05 14.54 9.50
C PRO A 6 -37.24 13.42 8.83
N VAL A 7 -35.92 13.58 8.80
CA VAL A 7 -35.05 12.40 8.83
C VAL A 7 -34.51 12.32 10.24
N GLY A 8 -35.17 11.51 11.07
CA GLY A 8 -34.81 11.23 12.45
C GLY A 8 -33.45 10.55 12.55
N TYR A 9 -32.38 11.33 12.42
CA TYR A 9 -31.09 10.98 12.96
C TYR A 9 -30.82 11.93 14.12
N GLU A 10 -30.68 11.39 15.33
CA GLU A 10 -29.95 12.10 16.38
C GLU A 10 -28.66 12.58 15.73
N THR A 11 -28.37 13.87 15.73
CA THR A 11 -27.17 14.42 15.07
C THR A 11 -25.89 13.80 15.64
N CYS A 12 -25.98 13.24 16.85
CA CYS A 12 -24.88 12.70 17.64
C CYS A 12 -25.31 11.41 18.38
N PRO A 13 -25.58 10.31 17.65
CA PRO A 13 -26.01 9.07 18.27
C PRO A 13 -24.83 8.39 19.00
N SER A 14 -25.12 7.59 20.02
CA SER A 14 -24.10 6.86 20.82
C SER A 14 -23.22 5.92 20.00
N TRP A 15 -23.71 5.45 18.85
CA TRP A 15 -23.00 4.55 17.95
C TRP A 15 -22.08 5.26 16.94
N ALA A 16 -22.12 6.59 16.80
CA ALA A 16 -21.29 7.31 15.83
C ALA A 16 -19.76 7.08 16.01
N PRO A 17 -19.19 7.03 17.23
CA PRO A 17 -17.77 6.74 17.43
C PRO A 17 -17.38 5.32 16.99
N VAL A 18 -18.30 4.35 17.07
CA VAL A 18 -18.04 2.97 16.65
C VAL A 18 -17.69 2.90 15.17
N LEU A 19 -18.34 3.72 14.33
CA LEU A 19 -18.03 3.79 12.89
C LEU A 19 -16.65 4.38 12.61
N GLY A 20 -16.24 5.40 13.38
CA GLY A 20 -14.90 5.99 13.28
C GLY A 20 -13.80 4.98 13.61
N TYR A 21 -13.93 4.28 14.75
CA TYR A 21 -12.98 3.23 15.14
C TYR A 21 -13.01 2.02 14.20
N LEU A 22 -14.18 1.65 13.67
CA LEU A 22 -14.30 0.61 12.66
C LEU A 22 -13.55 0.99 11.37
N GLY A 23 -13.67 2.25 10.93
CA GLY A 23 -12.90 2.78 9.79
C GLY A 23 -11.40 2.66 10.00
N ALA A 24 -10.90 3.06 11.18
CA ALA A 24 -9.49 2.92 11.54
C ALA A 24 -9.04 1.45 11.58
N ALA A 25 -9.83 0.57 12.18
CA ALA A 25 -9.53 -0.86 12.26
C ALA A 25 -9.49 -1.53 10.87
N LEU A 26 -10.48 -1.27 10.02
CA LEU A 26 -10.52 -1.83 8.67
C LEU A 26 -9.39 -1.30 7.79
N CYS A 27 -9.01 -0.02 7.96
CA CYS A 27 -7.90 0.58 7.24
C CYS A 27 -6.59 -0.18 7.48
N ILE A 28 -6.20 -0.33 8.75
CA ILE A 28 -4.94 -0.99 9.11
C ILE A 28 -4.93 -2.48 8.78
N VAL A 29 -6.05 -3.18 8.98
CA VAL A 29 -6.15 -4.63 8.71
C VAL A 29 -5.98 -4.90 7.21
N PHE A 30 -6.70 -4.19 6.34
CA PHE A 30 -6.59 -4.40 4.90
C PHE A 30 -5.25 -3.93 4.32
N ALA A 31 -4.70 -2.82 4.82
CA ALA A 31 -3.38 -2.35 4.42
C ALA A 31 -2.27 -3.34 4.80
N ASN A 32 -2.29 -3.85 6.03
CA ASN A 32 -1.32 -4.86 6.49
C ASN A 32 -1.47 -6.19 5.76
N TRP A 33 -2.69 -6.60 5.44
CA TRP A 33 -2.91 -7.77 4.59
C TRP A 33 -2.27 -7.56 3.21
N GLY A 34 -2.53 -6.41 2.56
CA GLY A 34 -1.92 -6.07 1.28
C GLY A 34 -0.38 -6.11 1.31
N ALA A 35 0.21 -5.47 2.31
CA ALA A 35 1.66 -5.44 2.50
C ALA A 35 2.26 -6.83 2.78
N ALA A 36 1.60 -7.61 3.64
CA ALA A 36 1.98 -8.98 3.91
C ALA A 36 1.92 -9.82 2.63
N TRP A 37 0.82 -9.75 1.87
CA TRP A 37 0.64 -10.47 0.61
C TRP A 37 1.74 -10.13 -0.41
N GLY A 38 1.99 -8.84 -0.63
CA GLY A 38 3.04 -8.39 -1.55
C GLY A 38 4.43 -8.89 -1.16
N THR A 39 4.71 -8.90 0.15
CA THR A 39 6.00 -9.29 0.72
C THR A 39 6.28 -10.78 0.56
N TRP A 40 5.35 -11.68 0.97
CA TRP A 40 5.63 -13.12 0.87
C TRP A 40 5.70 -13.61 -0.58
N LYS A 41 4.82 -13.10 -1.47
CA LYS A 41 4.84 -13.49 -2.89
C LYS A 41 6.14 -13.08 -3.58
N SER A 42 6.57 -11.82 -3.41
CA SER A 42 7.84 -11.36 -3.98
C SER A 42 9.05 -12.00 -3.30
N GLY A 43 8.96 -12.26 -1.99
CA GLY A 43 10.02 -12.89 -1.19
C GLY A 43 10.35 -14.31 -1.66
N LEU A 44 9.35 -15.11 -2.03
CA LEU A 44 9.58 -16.45 -2.58
C LEU A 44 10.40 -16.41 -3.89
N GLY A 45 10.10 -15.44 -4.77
CA GLY A 45 10.87 -15.21 -6.00
C GLY A 45 12.31 -14.78 -5.70
N LEU A 46 12.51 -13.91 -4.70
CA LEU A 46 13.84 -13.45 -4.28
C LEU A 46 14.69 -14.58 -3.70
N CYS A 47 14.13 -15.42 -2.82
CA CYS A 47 14.86 -16.56 -2.27
C CYS A 47 15.25 -17.57 -3.35
N GLY A 48 14.34 -17.86 -4.30
CA GLY A 48 14.64 -18.77 -5.41
C GLY A 48 15.80 -18.28 -6.28
N MET A 49 15.84 -16.99 -6.55
CA MET A 49 16.94 -16.37 -7.30
C MET A 49 18.22 -16.21 -6.50
N GLY A 50 18.12 -15.93 -5.20
CA GLY A 50 19.28 -15.72 -4.34
C GLY A 50 20.18 -16.93 -4.21
N ILE A 51 19.64 -18.14 -4.43
CA ILE A 51 20.41 -19.39 -4.44
C ILE A 51 21.31 -19.46 -5.67
N THR A 52 20.82 -19.06 -6.85
CA THR A 52 21.62 -19.16 -8.09
C THR A 52 22.46 -17.90 -8.35
N HIS A 53 21.92 -16.71 -8.04
CA HIS A 53 22.55 -15.41 -8.33
C HIS A 53 22.52 -14.50 -7.08
N PRO A 54 23.44 -14.71 -6.12
CA PRO A 54 23.44 -13.96 -4.85
C PRO A 54 23.75 -12.46 -5.02
N ASN A 55 24.55 -12.09 -6.04
CA ASN A 55 24.90 -10.68 -6.30
C ASN A 55 23.69 -9.82 -6.72
N GLY A 56 22.61 -10.44 -7.22
CA GLY A 56 21.40 -9.75 -7.65
C GLY A 56 20.37 -9.47 -6.54
N ILE A 57 20.58 -10.00 -5.32
CA ILE A 57 19.60 -9.92 -4.24
C ILE A 57 19.32 -8.47 -3.84
N ILE A 58 20.38 -7.66 -3.69
CA ILE A 58 20.26 -6.27 -3.18
C ILE A 58 19.46 -5.39 -4.16
N LYS A 59 19.68 -5.55 -5.48
CA LYS A 59 18.93 -4.80 -6.50
C LYS A 59 17.45 -5.19 -6.45
N ASN A 60 17.16 -6.49 -6.38
CA ASN A 60 15.79 -7.00 -6.41
C ASN A 60 15.00 -6.83 -5.10
N LEU A 61 15.66 -6.44 -4.01
CA LEU A 61 15.01 -6.15 -2.72
C LEU A 61 14.00 -5.00 -2.80
N VAL A 62 14.15 -4.09 -3.77
CA VAL A 62 13.25 -2.94 -3.98
C VAL A 62 11.79 -3.38 -4.10
N ALA A 63 11.50 -4.55 -4.70
CA ALA A 63 10.13 -5.04 -4.82
C ALA A 63 9.47 -5.35 -3.47
N ILE A 64 10.24 -5.87 -2.52
CA ILE A 64 9.74 -6.15 -1.17
C ILE A 64 9.52 -4.85 -0.40
N ILE A 65 10.42 -3.88 -0.55
CA ILE A 65 10.29 -2.57 0.10
C ILE A 65 9.04 -1.84 -0.40
N MET A 66 8.76 -1.88 -1.71
CA MET A 66 7.56 -1.27 -2.29
C MET A 66 6.26 -1.92 -1.78
N ALA A 67 6.28 -3.23 -1.50
CA ALA A 67 5.15 -3.90 -0.82
C ALA A 67 4.98 -3.41 0.64
N GLY A 68 6.09 -3.15 1.34
CA GLY A 68 6.09 -2.73 2.75
C GLY A 68 5.54 -1.32 2.98
N VAL A 69 5.77 -0.37 2.06
CA VAL A 69 5.31 1.03 2.20
C VAL A 69 3.78 1.14 2.26
N LEU A 70 3.05 0.20 1.64
CA LEU A 70 1.58 0.16 1.68
C LEU A 70 1.01 0.02 3.11
N GLY A 71 1.71 -0.68 4.00
CA GLY A 71 1.31 -0.79 5.41
C GLY A 71 1.46 0.54 6.16
N ILE A 72 2.44 1.35 5.77
CA ILE A 72 2.68 2.68 6.35
C ILE A 72 1.54 3.64 5.99
N TYR A 73 1.02 3.56 4.76
CA TYR A 73 -0.14 4.37 4.35
C TYR A 73 -1.37 4.11 5.23
N GLY A 74 -1.69 2.83 5.48
CA GLY A 74 -2.79 2.45 6.37
C GLY A 74 -2.56 2.84 7.83
N LEU A 75 -1.32 2.75 8.32
CA LEU A 75 -0.95 3.18 9.68
C LEU A 75 -1.17 4.68 9.87
N ILE A 76 -0.70 5.51 8.93
CA ILE A 76 -0.85 6.96 8.99
C ILE A 76 -2.33 7.34 9.01
N VAL A 77 -3.15 6.79 8.10
CA VAL A 77 -4.59 7.09 8.04
C VAL A 77 -5.30 6.65 9.33
N SER A 78 -4.96 5.48 9.87
CA SER A 78 -5.57 4.99 11.12
C SER A 78 -5.26 5.90 12.31
N ILE A 79 -4.02 6.40 12.41
CA ILE A 79 -3.62 7.35 13.46
C ILE A 79 -4.35 8.69 13.29
N ILE A 80 -4.49 9.19 12.05
CA ILE A 80 -5.21 10.45 11.79
C ILE A 80 -6.69 10.32 12.16
N ILE A 81 -7.34 9.21 11.80
CA ILE A 81 -8.74 8.95 12.19
C ILE A 81 -8.84 8.89 13.71
N SER A 82 -7.93 8.18 14.40
CA SER A 82 -7.94 8.10 15.86
C SER A 82 -7.71 9.46 16.54
N GLY A 83 -6.90 10.34 15.96
CA GLY A 83 -6.68 11.69 16.47
C GLY A 83 -7.85 12.66 16.21
N GLY A 84 -8.72 12.35 15.25
CA GLY A 84 -9.91 13.14 14.93
C GLY A 84 -11.16 12.77 15.75
N ILE A 85 -11.13 11.66 16.50
CA ILE A 85 -12.25 11.24 17.36
C ILE A 85 -12.12 11.94 18.71
N SER A 86 -13.01 12.90 18.98
CA SER A 86 -13.10 13.56 20.29
C SER A 86 -13.81 12.65 21.30
N ALA A 87 -13.25 12.54 22.50
CA ALA A 87 -13.87 11.80 23.59
C ALA A 87 -15.19 12.47 24.04
N PRO A 88 -16.23 11.69 24.38
CA PRO A 88 -17.49 12.24 24.87
C PRO A 88 -17.28 12.99 26.20
N THR A 89 -17.77 14.23 26.27
CA THR A 89 -17.79 15.05 27.49
C THR A 89 -19.12 14.84 28.23
N GLU A 90 -19.21 15.15 29.54
CA GLU A 90 -20.40 14.94 30.38
C GLU A 90 -21.73 15.49 29.80
N ASN A 91 -21.70 16.42 28.83
CA ASN A 91 -22.86 17.00 28.16
C ASN A 91 -23.05 16.51 26.71
N GLY A 92 -23.05 15.20 26.50
CA GLY A 92 -23.43 14.57 25.22
C GLY A 92 -22.27 14.35 24.23
N ASN A 93 -22.55 13.52 23.22
CA ASN A 93 -21.62 13.19 22.15
C ASN A 93 -21.25 14.43 21.31
N THR A 94 -19.97 14.75 21.21
CA THR A 94 -19.46 15.80 20.32
C THR A 94 -19.17 15.30 18.90
N TYR A 95 -19.39 14.01 18.65
CA TYR A 95 -19.09 13.33 17.39
C TYR A 95 -20.34 13.15 16.53
N SER A 96 -20.37 13.85 15.40
CA SER A 96 -21.52 13.83 14.48
C SER A 96 -21.55 12.54 13.64
N GLN A 97 -22.77 12.11 13.29
CA GLN A 97 -22.99 11.00 12.35
C GLN A 97 -22.30 11.23 10.99
N TYR A 98 -22.27 12.46 10.47
CA TYR A 98 -21.60 12.80 9.20
C TYR A 98 -20.09 12.48 9.28
N THR A 99 -19.46 12.87 10.38
CA THR A 99 -18.05 12.61 10.65
C THR A 99 -17.78 11.11 10.76
N GLY A 100 -18.62 10.36 11.48
CA GLY A 100 -18.49 8.90 11.61
C GLY A 100 -18.52 8.15 10.26
N TRP A 101 -19.47 8.46 9.38
CA TRP A 101 -19.52 7.86 8.03
C TRP A 101 -18.34 8.30 7.14
N ALA A 102 -17.88 9.55 7.28
CA ALA A 102 -16.72 10.05 6.56
C ALA A 102 -15.44 9.28 6.94
N HIS A 103 -15.17 9.07 8.23
CA HIS A 103 -13.99 8.31 8.67
C HIS A 103 -14.07 6.83 8.30
N PHE A 104 -15.27 6.24 8.32
CA PHE A 104 -15.47 4.87 7.83
C PHE A 104 -15.15 4.75 6.32
N ALA A 105 -15.65 5.67 5.50
CA ALA A 105 -15.37 5.72 4.07
C ALA A 105 -13.88 5.99 3.78
N ALA A 106 -13.25 6.88 4.53
CA ALA A 106 -11.81 7.15 4.45
C ALA A 106 -10.98 5.89 4.76
N GLY A 107 -11.36 5.14 5.80
CA GLY A 107 -10.67 3.92 6.18
C GLY A 107 -10.78 2.80 5.13
N ILE A 108 -11.99 2.54 4.63
CA ILE A 108 -12.23 1.49 3.63
C ILE A 108 -11.58 1.83 2.28
N SER A 109 -11.67 3.08 1.83
CA SER A 109 -11.06 3.50 0.55
C SER A 109 -9.54 3.28 0.55
N CYS A 110 -8.83 3.78 1.57
CA CYS A 110 -7.39 3.56 1.67
C CYS A 110 -7.04 2.08 1.88
N GLY A 111 -7.75 1.37 2.77
CA GLY A 111 -7.48 -0.03 3.10
C GLY A 111 -7.62 -0.97 1.90
N LEU A 112 -8.72 -0.87 1.15
CA LEU A 112 -8.95 -1.73 -0.03
C LEU A 112 -8.02 -1.38 -1.20
N CYS A 113 -7.69 -0.11 -1.41
CA CYS A 113 -6.69 0.29 -2.40
C CYS A 113 -5.30 -0.29 -2.06
N CYS A 114 -4.91 -0.27 -0.79
CA CYS A 114 -3.64 -0.86 -0.35
C CYS A 114 -3.62 -2.39 -0.48
N LEU A 115 -4.75 -3.05 -0.23
CA LEU A 115 -4.89 -4.49 -0.47
C LEU A 115 -4.70 -4.85 -1.95
N ALA A 116 -5.38 -4.13 -2.85
CA ALA A 116 -5.29 -4.34 -4.28
C ALA A 116 -3.87 -4.07 -4.82
N ALA A 117 -3.27 -2.94 -4.40
CA ALA A 117 -1.91 -2.57 -4.77
C ALA A 117 -0.86 -3.54 -4.21
N GLY A 118 -1.05 -4.07 -3.00
CA GLY A 118 -0.19 -5.10 -2.41
C GLY A 118 -0.24 -6.42 -3.19
N GLY A 119 -1.43 -6.85 -3.60
CA GLY A 119 -1.61 -8.04 -4.45
C GLY A 119 -0.94 -7.88 -5.83
N ALA A 120 -1.16 -6.74 -6.50
CA ALA A 120 -0.54 -6.44 -7.79
C ALA A 120 1.00 -6.37 -7.69
N THR A 121 1.52 -5.68 -6.67
CA THR A 121 2.96 -5.57 -6.40
C THR A 121 3.58 -6.94 -6.11
N GLY A 122 2.88 -7.81 -5.38
CA GLY A 122 3.35 -9.18 -5.07
C GLY A 122 3.50 -10.06 -6.31
N VAL A 123 2.52 -10.04 -7.21
CA VAL A 123 2.55 -10.83 -8.44
C VAL A 123 3.58 -10.28 -9.42
N ALA A 124 3.59 -8.95 -9.63
CA ALA A 124 4.57 -8.30 -10.49
C ALA A 124 6.01 -8.47 -9.96
N GLY A 125 6.18 -8.42 -8.64
CA GLY A 125 7.46 -8.65 -7.97
C GLY A 125 7.96 -10.09 -8.14
N ASP A 126 7.14 -11.11 -7.86
CA ASP A 126 7.53 -12.53 -8.01
C ASP A 126 7.98 -12.85 -9.45
N VAL A 127 7.22 -12.40 -10.46
CA VAL A 127 7.55 -12.62 -11.87
C VAL A 127 8.76 -11.79 -12.30
N GLY A 128 8.82 -10.52 -11.92
CA GLY A 128 9.91 -9.61 -12.27
C GLY A 128 11.24 -10.11 -11.71
N ILE A 129 11.27 -10.45 -10.42
CA ILE A 129 12.47 -10.95 -9.75
C ILE A 129 12.95 -12.20 -10.50
N ARG A 130 12.11 -13.24 -10.67
CA ARG A 130 12.50 -14.46 -11.40
C ARG A 130 13.04 -14.20 -12.81
N ALA A 131 12.43 -13.29 -13.56
CA ALA A 131 12.88 -12.96 -14.91
C ALA A 131 14.28 -12.31 -14.91
N THR A 132 14.57 -11.43 -13.95
CA THR A 132 15.87 -10.75 -13.87
C THR A 132 17.04 -11.70 -13.62
N GLY A 133 16.87 -12.75 -12.80
CA GLY A 133 17.97 -13.68 -12.51
C GLY A 133 18.05 -14.86 -13.47
N LEU A 134 16.95 -15.28 -14.12
CA LEU A 134 17.05 -16.12 -15.31
C LEU A 134 17.87 -15.42 -16.41
N ARG A 135 17.70 -14.10 -16.56
CA ARG A 135 18.51 -13.32 -17.50
C ARG A 135 19.96 -13.20 -17.05
N ALA A 136 20.21 -13.09 -15.74
CA ALA A 136 21.57 -13.12 -15.18
C ALA A 136 22.26 -14.47 -15.48
N GLU A 137 21.59 -15.60 -15.23
CA GLU A 137 22.09 -16.95 -15.56
C GLU A 137 22.51 -17.07 -17.02
N LEU A 138 21.64 -16.64 -17.93
CA LEU A 138 21.90 -16.72 -19.36
C LEU A 138 23.12 -15.88 -19.76
N ASN A 139 23.31 -14.72 -19.14
CA ASN A 139 24.46 -13.86 -19.41
C ASN A 139 25.77 -14.55 -18.98
N HIS A 140 25.80 -15.17 -17.80
CA HIS A 140 26.96 -15.96 -17.35
C HIS A 140 27.21 -17.19 -18.24
N ALA A 141 26.16 -17.90 -18.66
CA ALA A 141 26.29 -19.05 -19.57
C ALA A 141 26.85 -18.64 -20.95
N LYS A 142 26.39 -17.52 -21.51
CA LYS A 142 26.93 -16.98 -22.78
C LYS A 142 28.38 -16.53 -22.65
N ALA A 143 28.74 -15.90 -21.53
CA ALA A 143 30.13 -15.54 -21.25
C ALA A 143 31.05 -16.77 -21.21
N ASN A 144 30.59 -17.86 -20.59
CA ASN A 144 31.35 -19.12 -20.53
C ASN A 144 31.40 -19.86 -21.88
N ALA A 145 30.33 -19.80 -22.69
CA ALA A 145 30.28 -20.46 -23.99
C ALA A 145 31.13 -19.77 -25.08
N PHE A 146 31.34 -18.45 -24.98
CA PHE A 146 32.22 -17.69 -25.88
C PHE A 146 33.66 -17.54 -25.36
N GLY A 147 33.98 -18.12 -24.21
CA GLY A 147 35.28 -18.03 -23.51
C GLY A 147 36.42 -18.87 -24.10
N GLY A 148 36.33 -19.27 -25.37
CA GLY A 148 37.45 -19.78 -26.15
C GLY A 148 38.16 -18.66 -26.93
N GLY A 149 38.86 -17.76 -26.24
CA GLY A 149 39.84 -16.87 -26.87
C GLY A 149 39.53 -15.37 -26.85
N GLY A 150 40.06 -14.68 -25.84
CA GLY A 150 40.72 -13.37 -25.98
C GLY A 150 39.87 -12.13 -26.28
N ARG A 151 39.67 -11.28 -25.27
CA ARG A 151 40.06 -9.85 -25.21
C ARG A 151 39.38 -9.20 -24.01
N GLY A 152 40.17 -8.46 -23.23
CA GLY A 152 39.68 -7.58 -22.17
C GLY A 152 38.71 -6.55 -22.74
N GLY A 153 37.42 -6.81 -22.57
CA GLY A 153 36.32 -5.91 -22.82
C GLY A 153 35.37 -6.05 -21.65
N GLU A 154 35.34 -4.99 -20.85
CA GLU A 154 34.37 -4.62 -19.83
C GLU A 154 33.29 -5.66 -19.46
N ILE A 155 33.18 -5.92 -18.16
CA ILE A 155 32.05 -6.54 -17.49
C ILE A 155 30.80 -5.68 -17.78
N VAL A 156 30.22 -5.79 -18.98
CA VAL A 156 28.89 -5.28 -19.32
C VAL A 156 27.87 -6.28 -18.75
N GLU A 157 27.97 -6.50 -17.43
CA GLU A 157 27.09 -7.39 -16.66
C GLU A 157 25.69 -6.77 -16.46
N GLU A 158 25.51 -5.50 -16.89
CA GLU A 158 24.38 -4.66 -16.51
C GLU A 158 23.40 -4.34 -17.65
N GLY A 159 23.76 -4.61 -18.91
CA GLY A 159 22.97 -4.14 -20.06
C GLY A 159 21.58 -4.78 -20.16
N ASP A 160 21.47 -6.10 -20.14
CA ASP A 160 20.21 -6.79 -20.45
C ASP A 160 19.38 -7.19 -19.22
N ALA A 161 20.05 -7.58 -18.12
CA ALA A 161 19.37 -7.81 -16.84
C ALA A 161 18.95 -6.48 -16.19
N GLY A 162 19.75 -5.43 -16.33
CA GLY A 162 19.43 -4.08 -15.85
C GLY A 162 18.21 -3.48 -16.56
N LYS A 163 18.04 -3.72 -17.88
CA LYS A 163 16.84 -3.30 -18.63
C LYS A 163 15.56 -3.95 -18.08
N LEU A 164 15.60 -5.25 -17.76
CA LEU A 164 14.46 -5.95 -17.14
C LEU A 164 14.19 -5.45 -15.73
N TYR A 165 15.24 -5.16 -14.95
CA TYR A 165 15.11 -4.59 -13.61
C TYR A 165 14.42 -3.22 -13.65
N ILE A 166 14.82 -2.34 -14.58
CA ILE A 166 14.18 -1.03 -14.76
C ILE A 166 12.70 -1.21 -15.13
N GLY A 167 12.39 -2.10 -16.07
CA GLY A 167 11.00 -2.41 -16.44
C GLY A 167 10.17 -2.93 -15.27
N GLN A 168 10.73 -3.84 -14.46
CA GLN A 168 10.11 -4.31 -13.23
C GLN A 168 9.83 -3.13 -12.28
N VAL A 169 10.83 -2.30 -11.96
CA VAL A 169 10.66 -1.15 -11.05
C VAL A 169 9.59 -0.18 -11.55
N THR A 170 9.51 0.08 -12.86
CA THR A 170 8.47 0.92 -13.44
C THR A 170 7.07 0.35 -13.20
N ILE A 171 6.88 -0.95 -13.41
CA ILE A 171 5.59 -1.61 -13.14
C ILE A 171 5.22 -1.52 -11.66
N LEU A 172 6.18 -1.75 -10.76
CA LEU A 172 5.96 -1.62 -9.32
C LEU A 172 5.61 -0.19 -8.90
N SER A 173 6.18 0.82 -9.54
CA SER A 173 5.87 2.23 -9.26
C SER A 173 4.40 2.55 -9.59
N PHE A 174 3.91 2.09 -10.75
CA PHE A 174 2.50 2.26 -11.11
C PHE A 174 1.55 1.49 -10.18
N SER A 175 1.96 0.30 -9.73
CA SER A 175 1.22 -0.45 -8.71
C SER A 175 1.15 0.31 -7.37
N GLY A 176 2.28 0.86 -6.92
CA GLY A 176 2.35 1.67 -5.69
C GLY A 176 1.51 2.94 -5.76
N ALA A 177 1.38 3.56 -6.94
CA ALA A 177 0.55 4.75 -7.14
C ALA A 177 -0.94 4.50 -6.80
N ILE A 178 -1.45 3.29 -7.01
CA ILE A 178 -2.83 2.91 -6.66
C ILE A 178 -3.07 3.07 -5.14
N GLY A 179 -2.11 2.65 -4.32
CA GLY A 179 -2.17 2.82 -2.86
C GLY A 179 -2.10 4.29 -2.46
N LEU A 180 -1.25 5.08 -3.12
CA LEU A 180 -1.13 6.51 -2.89
C LEU A 180 -2.43 7.27 -3.21
N TYR A 181 -3.15 6.90 -4.27
CA TYR A 181 -4.43 7.52 -4.61
C TYR A 181 -5.48 7.29 -3.51
N GLY A 182 -5.59 6.06 -2.99
CA GLY A 182 -6.48 5.75 -1.88
C GLY A 182 -6.10 6.51 -0.61
N PHE A 183 -4.81 6.67 -0.34
CA PHE A 183 -4.30 7.48 0.78
C PHE A 183 -4.69 8.95 0.67
N ILE A 184 -4.49 9.58 -0.50
CA ILE A 184 -4.83 11.00 -0.72
C ILE A 184 -6.33 11.23 -0.52
N VAL A 185 -7.18 10.36 -1.06
CA VAL A 185 -8.64 10.47 -0.91
C VAL A 185 -9.05 10.37 0.56
N ALA A 186 -8.49 9.42 1.31
CA ALA A 186 -8.76 9.29 2.73
C ALA A 186 -8.37 10.54 3.54
N LEU A 187 -7.26 11.19 3.19
CA LEU A 187 -6.84 12.44 3.81
C LEU A 187 -7.81 13.59 3.52
N ILE A 188 -8.27 13.74 2.27
CA ILE A 188 -9.21 14.79 1.87
C ILE A 188 -10.53 14.62 2.65
N ILE A 189 -11.05 13.39 2.71
CA ILE A 189 -12.29 13.09 3.44
C ILE A 189 -12.13 13.43 4.92
N THR A 190 -11.01 13.03 5.53
CA THR A 190 -10.75 13.25 6.95
C THR A 190 -10.51 14.73 7.27
N SER A 191 -9.98 15.51 6.33
CA SER A 191 -9.73 16.95 6.54
C SER A 191 -11.01 17.79 6.43
N SER A 192 -12.02 17.28 5.71
CA SER A 192 -13.29 17.99 5.46
C SER A 192 -14.43 17.52 6.38
N SER A 193 -14.22 16.53 7.25
CA SER A 193 -15.29 15.87 8.00
C SER A 193 -15.70 16.56 9.31
N ASN A 194 -15.25 17.80 9.57
CA ASN A 194 -15.51 18.46 10.84
C ASN A 194 -16.91 19.11 10.88
N ALA A 195 -17.90 18.38 11.40
CA ALA A 195 -19.26 18.87 11.61
C ALA A 195 -19.57 18.87 13.11
N PRO A 196 -19.66 20.04 13.77
CA PRO A 196 -19.95 20.10 15.20
C PRO A 196 -21.38 19.64 15.50
N CYS A 197 -21.52 18.90 16.59
CA CYS A 197 -22.80 18.55 17.19
C CYS A 197 -23.49 19.79 17.75
N VAL A 198 -24.60 20.22 17.14
CA VAL A 198 -25.48 21.25 17.70
C VAL A 198 -26.59 20.55 18.49
N TYR A 199 -26.64 20.84 19.78
CA TYR A 199 -27.75 20.50 20.66
C TYR A 199 -28.61 21.76 20.78
N ASP A 200 -29.78 21.78 20.13
CA ASP A 200 -30.85 22.74 20.45
C ASP A 200 -31.67 22.23 21.64
#